data_AF-A0A8T6U5L6-F1
#
_entry.id   AF-A0A8T6U5L6-F1
#
_cell.length_a   1.000
_cell.length_b   1.000
_cell.length_c   1.000
_cell.angle_alpha   90.00
_cell.angle_beta   90.00
_cell.angle_gamma   90.00
#
_symmetry.space_group_name_H-M   'P 1'
#
loop_
_entity.id
_entity.type
_entity.pdbx_description
1 polymer ?
#
loop_
_entity_poly.entity_id
_entity_poly.type
_entity_poly.pdbx_seq_one_letter_code
_entity_poly.pdbx_strand_id
1 'polypeptide(L)' 'KMVNYVNINGFHGIHGRVLPLATGIKLANHNLTVVGFAGDADCYDEGWGHFSHAIRRNIDMTLIV' A
#
# COMPACT_ATOMS: atom_id res chain seq x y z
N LYS A 1 -10.18 8.08 -6.09
CA LYS A 1 -8.97 7.48 -5.49
C LYS A 1 -7.92 8.56 -5.33
N MET A 2 -7.23 8.65 -4.19
CA MET A 2 -6.26 9.72 -3.87
C MET A 2 -5.25 9.96 -4.99
N VAL A 3 -4.82 8.88 -5.66
CA VAL A 3 -3.90 8.87 -6.79
C VAL A 3 -4.30 9.79 -7.97
N ASN A 4 -5.58 10.10 -8.14
CA ASN A 4 -6.07 10.97 -9.23
C ASN A 4 -5.98 12.47 -8.90
N TYR A 5 -5.69 12.82 -7.65
CA TYR A 5 -5.76 14.19 -7.14
C TYR A 5 -4.39 14.76 -6.78
N VAL A 6 -3.33 13.96 -6.91
CA VAL A 6 -1.96 14.34 -6.54
C VAL A 6 -1.05 14.10 -7.73
N ASN A 7 -0.13 15.04 -8.01
CA ASN A 7 0.83 14.91 -9.11
C ASN A 7 1.99 13.97 -8.72
N ILE A 8 1.75 12.66 -8.80
CA ILE A 8 2.71 11.60 -8.45
C ILE A 8 2.64 10.44 -9.43
N ASN A 9 3.67 9.58 -9.41
CA ASN A 9 3.55 8.25 -10.00
C ASN A 9 2.54 7.42 -9.21
N GLY A 10 1.49 6.99 -9.88
CA GLY A 10 0.31 6.43 -9.25
C GLY A 10 -0.04 5.04 -9.75
N PHE A 11 -0.47 4.16 -8.85
CA PHE A 11 -1.02 2.86 -9.22
C PHE A 11 -2.39 2.65 -8.57
N HIS A 12 -3.38 2.32 -9.40
CA HIS A 12 -4.72 1.95 -8.98
C HIS A 12 -4.81 0.42 -8.97
N GLY A 13 -4.56 -0.20 -7.80
CA GLY A 13 -4.64 -1.65 -7.63
C GLY A 13 -6.06 -2.19 -7.41
N ILE A 14 -6.15 -3.49 -7.12
CA ILE A 14 -7.41 -4.17 -6.79
C ILE A 14 -7.73 -4.07 -5.29
N HIS A 15 -9.00 -4.31 -4.96
CA HIS A 15 -9.51 -4.22 -3.59
C HIS A 15 -8.72 -5.13 -2.63
N GLY A 16 -8.38 -4.59 -1.47
CA GLY A 16 -7.62 -5.27 -0.43
C GLY A 16 -6.17 -5.61 -0.76
N ARG A 17 -5.58 -5.07 -1.85
CA ARG A 17 -4.22 -5.40 -2.29
C ARG A 17 -3.25 -4.20 -2.32
N VAL A 18 -3.56 -3.13 -1.58
CA VAL A 18 -2.67 -1.96 -1.47
C VAL A 18 -1.29 -2.36 -0.93
N LEU A 19 -1.24 -3.18 0.13
CA LEU A 19 0.01 -3.57 0.79
C LEU A 19 0.91 -4.54 0.02
N PRO A 20 0.42 -5.62 -0.63
CA PRO A 20 1.29 -6.46 -1.46
C PRO A 20 1.83 -5.67 -2.66
N LEU A 21 1.04 -4.76 -3.23
CA LEU A 21 1.49 -3.88 -4.29
C LEU A 21 2.59 -2.91 -3.81
N ALA A 22 2.34 -2.21 -2.70
CA ALA A 22 3.32 -1.28 -2.10
C ALA A 22 4.61 -2.00 -1.70
N THR A 23 4.51 -3.21 -1.17
CA THR A 23 5.64 -4.09 -0.86
C THR A 23 6.48 -4.36 -2.11
N GLY A 24 5.84 -4.76 -3.22
CA GLY A 24 6.52 -5.02 -4.49
C GLY A 24 7.25 -3.77 -5.01
N ILE A 25 6.59 -2.60 -4.96
CA ILE A 25 7.19 -1.33 -5.39
C ILE A 25 8.43 -0.99 -4.55
N LYS A 26 8.35 -1.10 -3.21
CA LYS A 26 9.47 -0.77 -2.32
C LYS A 26 10.64 -1.75 -2.48
N LEU A 27 10.37 -3.03 -2.72
CA LEU A 27 11.41 -4.04 -2.96
C LEU A 27 12.05 -3.89 -4.35
N ALA A 28 11.30 -3.44 -5.36
CA ALA A 28 11.84 -3.20 -6.69
C ALA A 28 12.77 -1.98 -6.73
N ASN A 29 12.48 -0.93 -5.94
CA ASN A 29 13.35 0.23 -5.81
C ASN A 29 13.30 0.82 -4.40
N HIS A 30 14.31 0.50 -3.60
CA HIS A 30 14.42 0.93 -2.21
C HIS A 30 14.53 2.46 -2.02
N ASN A 31 14.94 3.21 -3.06
CA ASN A 31 15.08 4.67 -3.00
C ASN A 31 13.73 5.41 -3.12
N LEU A 32 12.65 4.71 -3.47
CA LEU A 32 11.33 5.32 -3.58
C LEU A 32 10.70 5.54 -2.20
N THR A 33 10.04 6.69 -2.07
CA THR A 33 9.03 6.91 -1.02
C THR A 33 7.73 6.26 -1.47
N VAL A 34 7.26 5.26 -0.72
CA VAL A 34 6.05 4.50 -1.05
C VAL A 34 4.95 4.82 -0.05
N VAL A 35 3.82 5.32 -0.56
CA VAL A 35 2.63 5.65 0.23
C VAL A 35 1.43 4.89 -0.33
N GLY A 36 0.82 4.04 0.50
CA GLY A 36 -0.43 3.36 0.21
C GLY A 36 -1.63 4.09 0.79
N PHE A 37 -2.71 4.17 0.04
CA PHE A 37 -4.01 4.65 0.53
C PHE A 37 -5.02 3.52 0.44
N ALA A 38 -5.63 3.16 1.57
CA ALA A 38 -6.67 2.15 1.68
C ALA A 38 -7.87 2.74 2.44
N GLY A 39 -9.06 2.17 2.27
CA GLY A 39 -10.15 2.37 3.24
C GLY A 39 -10.01 1.39 4.40
N ASP A 40 -10.82 1.57 5.43
CA ASP A 40 -10.92 0.67 6.58
C ASP A 40 -11.26 -0.77 6.17
N ALA A 41 -12.29 -1.00 5.36
CA ALA A 41 -12.65 -2.33 4.87
C ALA A 41 -11.60 -2.91 3.89
N ASP A 42 -10.97 -2.06 3.07
CA ASP A 42 -9.90 -2.48 2.16
C ASP A 42 -8.69 -3.00 2.94
N CYS A 43 -8.34 -2.36 4.06
CA CYS A 43 -7.17 -2.72 4.86
C CYS A 43 -7.45 -3.78 5.95
N TYR A 44 -8.54 -3.61 6.70
CA TYR A 44 -8.82 -4.35 7.92
C TYR A 44 -9.82 -5.50 7.77
N ASP A 45 -10.55 -5.57 6.65
CA ASP A 45 -11.41 -6.72 6.30
C ASP A 45 -10.74 -7.54 5.19
N GLU A 46 -10.97 -7.22 3.91
CA GLU A 46 -10.44 -8.03 2.80
C GLU A 46 -8.90 -8.07 2.76
N GLY A 47 -8.24 -6.97 3.14
CA GLY A 47 -6.79 -6.83 3.16
C GLY A 47 -6.09 -7.35 4.41
N TRP A 48 -6.82 -7.87 5.41
CA TRP A 48 -6.27 -8.19 6.74
C TRP A 48 -5.06 -9.13 6.70
N GLY A 49 -5.10 -10.14 5.82
CA GLY A 49 -3.99 -11.08 5.65
C GLY A 49 -2.70 -10.37 5.22
N HIS A 50 -2.81 -9.35 4.37
CA HIS A 50 -1.66 -8.56 3.96
C HIS A 50 -1.22 -7.55 5.03
N PHE A 51 -2.16 -6.94 5.75
CA PHE A 51 -1.90 -5.99 6.82
C PHE A 51 -1.02 -6.57 7.93
N SER A 52 -1.43 -7.70 8.50
CA SER A 52 -0.68 -8.37 9.56
C SER A 52 0.75 -8.74 9.13
N HIS A 53 0.92 -9.21 7.89
CA HIS A 53 2.24 -9.55 7.38
C HIS A 53 3.08 -8.34 6.98
N ALA A 54 2.47 -7.23 6.55
CA ALA A 54 3.20 -5.99 6.25
C ALA A 54 3.82 -5.40 7.52
N ILE A 55 3.07 -5.36 8.62
CA ILE A 55 3.58 -4.95 9.93
C ILE A 55 4.75 -5.84 10.34
N ARG A 56 4.60 -7.18 10.25
CA ARG A 56 5.64 -8.13 10.66
C ARG A 56 6.94 -7.99 9.85
N ARG A 57 6.84 -7.60 8.57
CA ARG A 57 8.02 -7.41 7.71
C ARG A 57 8.71 -6.06 7.93
N ASN A 58 8.04 -5.10 8.57
CA ASN A 58 8.55 -3.75 8.85
C ASN A 58 9.19 -3.11 7.61
N ILE A 59 8.50 -3.20 6.47
CA ILE A 59 8.96 -2.60 5.21
C ILE A 59 8.81 -1.09 5.33
N ASP A 60 9.86 -0.36 4.93
CA ASP A 60 9.90 1.11 4.92
C ASP A 60 8.90 1.68 3.88
N MET A 61 7.64 1.82 4.30
CA MET A 61 6.55 2.40 3.54
C MET A 61 5.50 2.96 4.49
N THR A 62 4.71 3.94 4.02
CA THR A 62 3.61 4.51 4.79
C THR A 62 2.28 4.00 4.26
N LEU A 63 1.39 3.58 5.14
CA LEU A 63 0.00 3.27 4.83
C LEU A 63 -0.90 4.31 5.50
N ILE A 64 -1.80 4.91 4.74
CA ILE A 64 -2.87 5.78 5.22
C ILE A 64 -4.19 5.04 5.02
N VAL A 65 -4.92 4.87 6.12
CA VAL A 65 -6.26 4.29 6.17
C VAL A 65 -7.26 5.40 6.43
#